data_AF-F3FX88-F1
#
_entry.id   AF-F3FX88-F1
#
_cell.length_a   1.000
_cell.length_b   1.000
_cell.length_c   1.000
_cell.angle_alpha   90.00
_cell.angle_beta   90.00
_cell.angle_gamma   90.00
#
_symmetry.space_group_name_H-M   'P 1'
#
loop_
_entity.id
_entity.type
_entity.pdbx_description
1 polymer ?
#
loop_
_entity_poly.entity_id
_entity_poly.type
_entity_poly.pdbx_seq_one_letter_code
_entity_poly.pdbx_strand_id
1 'polypeptide(L)' 'MGGNNPLIVDQVQDIDAAVYTIIQSAFISAGQRCTCARRLLVPEGDWGDALLARLVGVSATIEAGAFDQQPA' A
#
# COMPACT_ATOMS: atom_id res chain seq x y z
N MET A 1 1.95 19.79 12.18
CA MET A 1 1.23 18.66 12.80
C MET A 1 1.25 17.46 11.84
N GLY A 2 1.02 16.24 12.32
CA GLY A 2 0.97 15.02 11.50
C GLY A 2 -0.43 14.71 10.95
N GLY A 3 -0.71 13.44 10.63
CA GLY A 3 -2.02 12.98 10.16
C GLY A 3 -2.25 11.49 10.36
N ASN A 4 -3.51 11.09 10.58
CA ASN A 4 -3.97 9.69 10.57
C ASN A 4 -4.79 9.43 9.29
N ASN A 5 -4.10 9.48 8.16
CA ASN A 5 -4.70 9.65 6.84
C ASN A 5 -5.41 8.35 6.37
N PRO A 6 -6.72 8.39 6.06
CA PRO A 6 -7.42 7.26 5.47
C PRO A 6 -7.22 7.19 3.96
N LEU A 7 -7.15 5.98 3.43
CA LEU A 7 -7.29 5.66 2.01
C LEU A 7 -8.49 4.71 1.86
N ILE A 8 -9.51 5.12 1.10
CA ILE A 8 -10.67 4.29 0.79
C ILE A 8 -10.44 3.67 -0.58
N VAL A 9 -10.57 2.35 -0.69
CA VAL A 9 -10.46 1.62 -1.95
C VAL A 9 -11.69 0.75 -2.10
N ASP A 10 -12.54 1.13 -3.05
CA ASP A 10 -13.75 0.37 -3.41
C ASP A 10 -13.44 -0.59 -4.58
N GLN A 11 -14.43 -1.38 -4.99
CA GLN A 11 -14.31 -2.38 -6.03
C GLN A 11 -13.89 -1.77 -7.37
N VAL A 12 -12.60 -1.91 -7.70
CA VAL A 12 -12.02 -1.52 -8.98
C VAL A 12 -11.76 -2.73 -9.87
N GLN A 13 -11.71 -2.48 -11.17
CA GLN A 13 -11.41 -3.52 -12.17
C GLN A 13 -9.92 -3.92 -12.17
N ASP A 14 -9.03 -2.96 -11.90
CA ASP A 14 -7.58 -3.18 -11.90
C ASP A 14 -7.04 -3.25 -10.46
N ILE A 15 -6.95 -4.47 -9.94
CA ILE A 15 -6.45 -4.74 -8.59
C ILE A 15 -4.96 -4.45 -8.48
N ASP A 16 -4.17 -4.74 -9.52
CA ASP A 16 -2.72 -4.51 -9.49
C ASP A 16 -2.40 -3.02 -9.45
N ALA A 17 -3.12 -2.19 -10.20
CA ALA A 17 -3.01 -0.74 -10.10
C ALA A 17 -3.40 -0.22 -8.72
N ALA A 18 -4.50 -0.74 -8.12
CA ALA A 18 -4.87 -0.36 -6.75
C ALA A 18 -3.79 -0.72 -5.74
N VAL A 19 -3.23 -1.93 -5.82
CA VAL A 19 -2.15 -2.39 -4.93
C VAL A 19 -0.90 -1.53 -5.09
N TYR A 20 -0.52 -1.18 -6.33
CA TYR A 20 0.58 -0.26 -6.58
C TYR A 20 0.34 1.10 -5.91
N THR A 21 -0.85 1.69 -6.09
CA THR A 21 -1.21 2.97 -5.47
C THR A 21 -1.21 2.90 -3.94
N ILE A 22 -1.70 1.81 -3.35
CA ILE A 22 -1.67 1.60 -1.89
C ILE A 22 -0.22 1.54 -1.39
N ILE A 23 0.64 0.76 -2.03
CA ILE A 23 2.06 0.62 -1.64
C ILE A 23 2.77 1.97 -1.70
N GLN A 24 2.59 2.73 -2.78
CA GLN A 24 3.19 4.06 -2.91
C GLN A 24 2.66 5.02 -1.85
N SER A 25 1.37 4.93 -1.51
CA SER A 25 0.76 5.79 -0.49
C SER A 25 1.20 5.44 0.93
N ALA A 26 1.46 4.16 1.22
CA ALA A 26 1.74 3.69 2.58
C ALA A 26 3.24 3.57 2.89
N PHE A 27 4.05 3.09 1.93
CA PHE A 27 5.41 2.62 2.19
C PHE A 27 6.51 3.46 1.54
N ILE A 28 6.21 4.36 0.59
CA ILE A 28 7.22 5.25 0.01
C ILE A 28 7.94 6.05 1.11
N SER A 29 9.27 6.20 0.98
CA SER A 29 10.11 6.82 2.01
C SER A 29 9.95 6.15 3.40
N ALA A 30 9.75 4.82 3.41
CA ALA A 30 9.45 4.02 4.61
C ALA A 30 8.24 4.53 5.41
N GLY A 31 7.25 5.11 4.73
CA GLY A 31 6.05 5.65 5.38
C GLY A 31 6.32 6.90 6.23
N GLN A 32 7.44 7.60 6.03
CA GLN A 32 7.83 8.77 6.83
C GLN A 32 7.29 10.10 6.29
N ARG A 33 6.43 10.07 5.26
CA ARG A 33 5.76 11.29 4.78
C ARG A 33 4.51 11.55 5.62
N CYS A 34 4.23 12.83 5.88
CA CYS A 34 3.02 13.24 6.60
C CYS A 34 1.72 12.90 5.86
N THR A 35 1.80 12.70 4.54
CA THR A 35 0.68 12.31 3.66
C THR A 35 0.50 10.81 3.51
N CYS A 36 1.39 9.98 4.07
CA CYS A 36 1.28 8.53 3.91
C CYS A 36 -0.03 8.00 4.50
N ALA A 37 -0.62 7.01 3.83
CA ALA A 37 -1.81 6.32 4.33
C ALA A 37 -1.49 5.61 5.66
N ARG A 38 -2.36 5.81 6.65
CA ARG A 38 -2.27 5.18 7.98
C ARG A 38 -3.40 4.19 8.25
N ARG A 39 -4.49 4.33 7.50
CA ARG A 39 -5.65 3.44 7.55
C ARG A 39 -6.08 3.16 6.12
N LEU A 40 -6.31 1.89 5.81
CA LEU A 40 -6.89 1.44 4.55
C LEU A 40 -8.31 0.95 4.86
N LEU A 41 -9.31 1.51 4.18
CA LEU A 41 -10.71 1.10 4.30
C LEU A 41 -11.10 0.39 3.00
N VAL A 42 -11.54 -0.86 3.12
CA VAL A 42 -11.92 -1.74 2.02
C VAL A 42 -13.29 -2.36 2.31
N PRO A 43 -14.10 -2.65 1.27
CA PRO A 43 -15.35 -3.40 1.43
C PRO A 43 -15.11 -4.77 2.06
N GLU A 44 -16.06 -5.23 2.87
CA GLU A 44 -16.11 -6.63 3.32
C GLU A 44 -16.47 -7.56 2.16
N GLY A 45 -15.97 -8.81 2.21
CA GLY A 45 -16.26 -9.88 1.25
C GLY A 45 -15.11 -10.18 0.28
N ASP A 46 -15.35 -11.14 -0.61
CA ASP A 46 -14.32 -11.80 -1.43
C ASP A 46 -13.41 -10.84 -2.21
N TRP A 47 -13.96 -9.73 -2.71
CA TRP A 47 -13.17 -8.74 -3.43
C TRP A 47 -12.16 -8.03 -2.52
N GLY A 48 -12.60 -7.62 -1.33
CA GLY A 48 -11.74 -7.00 -0.33
C GLY A 48 -10.67 -7.95 0.18
N ASP A 49 -11.05 -9.22 0.40
CA ASP A 49 -10.11 -10.28 0.81
C ASP A 49 -9.05 -10.54 -0.27
N ALA A 50 -9.46 -10.58 -1.54
CA ALA A 50 -8.54 -10.74 -2.67
C ALA A 50 -7.57 -9.55 -2.81
N LEU A 51 -8.06 -8.32 -2.65
CA LEU A 51 -7.21 -7.11 -2.63
C LEU A 51 -6.18 -7.19 -1.50
N LEU A 52 -6.61 -7.54 -0.28
CA LEU A 52 -5.73 -7.67 0.88
C LEU A 52 -4.70 -8.78 0.70
N ALA A 53 -5.11 -9.95 0.20
CA ALA A 53 -4.20 -11.05 -0.10
C ALA A 53 -3.12 -10.64 -1.11
N ARG A 54 -3.52 -9.95 -2.19
CA ARG A 54 -2.58 -9.42 -3.18
C ARG A 54 -1.65 -8.37 -2.58
N LEU A 55 -2.19 -7.42 -1.81
CA LEU A 55 -1.41 -6.38 -1.14
C LEU A 55 -0.37 -6.97 -0.19
N VAL A 56 -0.73 -7.95 0.64
CA VAL A 56 0.21 -8.65 1.53
C VAL A 56 1.30 -9.34 0.73
N GLY A 57 0.92 -10.07 -0.32
CA GLY A 57 1.87 -10.77 -1.19
C GLY A 57 2.91 -9.83 -1.83
N VAL A 58 2.47 -8.69 -2.39
CA VAL A 58 3.39 -7.71 -3.00
C VAL A 58 4.19 -6.94 -1.94
N SER A 59 3.58 -6.62 -0.80
CA SER A 59 4.29 -5.92 0.28
C SER A 59 5.43 -6.76 0.86
N ALA A 60 5.28 -8.09 0.91
CA ALA A 60 6.31 -9.02 1.37
C ALA A 60 7.54 -9.08 0.44
N THR A 61 7.42 -8.61 -0.81
CA THR A 61 8.55 -8.57 -1.77
C THR A 61 9.22 -7.19 -1.84
N ILE A 62 8.81 -6.22 -1.00
CA ILE A 62 9.47 -4.92 -0.95
C ILE A 62 10.87 -5.09 -0.35
N GLU A 63 11.90 -4.71 -1.11
CA GLU A 63 13.27 -4.71 -0.64
C GLU A 63 13.55 -3.46 0.21
N ALA A 64 13.90 -3.67 1.47
CA ALA A 64 14.44 -2.63 2.34
C ALA A 64 15.96 -2.75 2.37
N GLY A 65 16.66 -1.69 1.93
CA GLY A 65 18.11 -1.69 1.76
C GLY A 65 18.77 -0.44 2.33
N ALA A 66 20.10 -0.41 2.22
CA ALA A 66 20.86 0.81 2.49
C ALA A 66 20.49 1.91 1.48
N PHE A 67 20.69 3.18 1.85
CA PHE A 67 20.30 4.32 1.00
C PHE A 67 21.06 4.37 -0.34
N ASP A 68 22.23 3.72 -0.41
CA ASP A 68 23.15 3.64 -1.54
C ASP A 68 23.17 2.27 -2.23
N GLN A 69 22.35 1.32 -1.75
CA GLN A 69 22.18 0.02 -2.39
C GLN A 69 21.57 0.20 -3.79
N GLN A 70 22.24 -0.35 -4.81
CA GLN A 70 21.70 -0.39 -6.16
C GLN A 70 20.66 -1.50 -6.29
N PRO A 71 19.57 -1.30 -7.07
CA PRO A 71 18.66 -2.38 -7.44
C PRO A 71 19.41 -3.51 -8.16
N ALA A 72 19.02 -4.76 -7.89
CA ALA A 72 19.55 -5.93 -8.60
C ALA A 72 19.12 -5.97 -10.08
#